data_AF-A0A523GHQ7-F1
#
_entry.id   AF-A0A523GHQ7-F1
#
_cell.length_a   1.000
_cell.length_b   1.000
_cell.length_c   1.000
_cell.angle_alpha   90.00
_cell.angle_beta   90.00
_cell.angle_gamma   90.00
#
_symmetry.space_group_name_H-M   'P 1'
#
loop_
_entity.id
_entity.type
_entity.pdbx_description
1 polymer ?
#
loop_
_entity_poly.entity_id
_entity_poly.type
_entity_poly.pdbx_seq_one_letter_code
_entity_poly.pdbx_strand_id
1 'polypeptide(L)'
;AAIDNGWSPYYTLPDDSVSYIDAQGNEWRPENTEAMTGQMMTLREGLAKSKNTITAQLMLEMGPAQVAFYARRMGIESPLLEVPSLALGTSNVTLLELTTAYSTFANGGLLYKPTLITRIEDKNGNTLYEDAPTPKEALSEATAYTMVDMLRAVIQYGTGQRINGQYGLRKFDLAGKTGTTQNSADNWFMLMHPDLVMGSWVGFNDPRFSFKSDWWGQGAHTALHIVGDFFTRAIADEDAFIVEESRFPLPVLFGANLESDPNPPADSVRSKRRGRVAW
;
A
#
# COMPACT_ATOMS: atom_id res chain seq x y z
N ALA A 1 10.72 3.92 3.46
CA ALA A 1 12.01 3.81 4.18
C ALA A 1 13.16 3.56 3.21
N ALA A 2 13.38 2.32 2.74
CA ALA A 2 14.52 1.98 1.87
C ALA A 2 14.66 2.88 0.62
N ILE A 3 13.58 3.02 -0.16
CA ILE A 3 13.59 3.87 -1.38
C ILE A 3 14.00 5.32 -1.08
N ASP A 4 13.45 5.91 -0.03
CA ASP A 4 13.76 7.29 0.38
C ASP A 4 15.19 7.43 0.93
N ASN A 5 15.84 6.32 1.28
CA ASN A 5 17.24 6.24 1.70
C ASN A 5 18.15 5.73 0.56
N GLY A 6 17.71 5.87 -0.69
CA GLY A 6 18.55 5.66 -1.89
C GLY A 6 18.59 4.23 -2.42
N TRP A 7 17.80 3.30 -1.85
CA TRP A 7 17.73 1.94 -2.38
C TRP A 7 16.95 1.92 -3.69
N SER A 8 17.52 1.25 -4.70
CA SER A 8 16.85 1.06 -5.98
C SER A 8 15.77 -0.04 -5.88
N PRO A 9 14.61 0.12 -6.53
CA PRO A 9 13.63 -0.96 -6.69
C PRO A 9 14.21 -2.23 -7.32
N TYR A 10 15.29 -2.09 -8.09
CA TYR A 10 16.00 -3.17 -8.79
C TYR A 10 17.16 -3.75 -7.97
N TYR A 11 17.42 -3.21 -6.78
CA TYR A 11 18.37 -3.84 -5.87
C TYR A 11 17.89 -5.25 -5.53
N THR A 12 18.79 -6.22 -5.57
CA THR A 12 18.44 -7.63 -5.39
C THR A 12 18.88 -8.15 -4.02
N LEU A 13 17.99 -8.93 -3.41
CA LEU A 13 18.24 -9.66 -2.17
C LEU A 13 17.88 -11.14 -2.40
N PRO A 14 18.57 -12.09 -1.74
CA PRO A 14 18.23 -13.50 -1.83
C PRO A 14 16.91 -13.80 -1.10
N ASP A 15 16.01 -14.55 -1.72
CA ASP A 15 14.85 -15.15 -1.05
C ASP A 15 15.29 -16.38 -0.26
N ASP A 16 15.97 -16.14 0.85
CA ASP A 16 16.55 -17.15 1.74
C ASP A 16 16.27 -16.83 3.21
N SER A 17 16.51 -17.80 4.09
CA SER A 17 16.25 -17.66 5.51
C SER A 17 17.12 -16.57 6.13
N VAL A 18 16.50 -15.75 6.96
CA VAL A 18 17.13 -14.70 7.75
C VAL A 18 16.76 -14.92 9.21
N SER A 19 17.72 -14.75 10.11
CA SER A 19 17.46 -14.76 11.55
C SER A 19 18.10 -13.57 12.23
N TYR A 20 17.48 -13.14 13.31
CA TYR A 20 17.95 -12.08 14.19
C TYR A 20 17.88 -12.58 15.62
N ILE A 21 18.96 -12.42 16.38
CA ILE A 21 18.99 -12.76 17.80
C ILE A 21 19.12 -11.46 18.59
N ASP A 22 18.19 -11.22 19.51
CA ASP A 22 18.23 -10.02 20.35
C ASP A 22 19.24 -10.15 21.50
N ALA A 23 19.41 -9.08 22.28
CA ALA A 23 20.34 -9.05 23.40
C ALA A 23 19.96 -10.02 24.54
N GLN A 24 18.73 -10.52 24.57
CA GLN A 24 18.22 -11.50 25.53
C GLN A 24 18.37 -12.95 25.01
N GLY A 25 18.85 -13.13 23.78
CA GLY A 25 19.01 -14.43 23.15
C GLY A 25 17.74 -14.97 22.47
N ASN A 26 16.69 -14.17 22.34
CA ASN A 26 15.50 -14.58 21.59
C ASN A 26 15.79 -14.52 20.09
N GLU A 27 15.47 -15.58 19.37
CA GLU A 27 15.61 -15.65 17.92
C GLU A 27 14.29 -15.28 17.23
N TRP A 28 14.36 -14.34 16.30
CA TRP A 28 13.32 -14.06 15.32
C TRP A 28 13.77 -14.58 13.95
N ARG A 29 13.04 -15.55 13.42
CA ARG A 29 13.30 -16.18 12.12
C ARG A 29 12.00 -16.24 11.32
N PRO A 30 11.71 -15.24 10.47
CA PRO A 30 10.47 -15.21 9.71
C PRO A 30 10.49 -16.23 8.56
N GLU A 31 9.31 -16.79 8.29
CA GLU A 31 9.08 -17.71 7.17
C GLU A 31 8.18 -17.08 6.12
N ASN A 32 8.31 -17.53 4.88
CA ASN A 32 7.41 -17.17 3.79
C ASN A 32 6.18 -18.09 3.79
N THR A 33 5.06 -17.63 3.23
CA THR A 33 3.88 -18.50 2.97
C THR A 33 4.21 -19.64 2.00
N GLU A 34 5.03 -19.34 0.99
CA GLU A 34 5.54 -20.32 0.03
C GLU A 34 6.98 -20.70 0.38
N ALA A 35 7.46 -21.85 -0.10
CA ALA A 35 8.85 -22.23 0.05
C ALA A 35 9.81 -21.14 -0.48
N MET A 36 10.91 -20.94 0.26
CA MET A 36 11.99 -20.05 -0.15
C MET A 36 12.63 -20.58 -1.43
N THR A 37 12.84 -19.69 -2.40
CA THR A 37 13.37 -20.07 -3.72
C THR A 37 14.90 -20.09 -3.76
N GLY A 38 15.57 -19.40 -2.84
CA GLY A 38 17.03 -19.19 -2.85
C GLY A 38 17.51 -18.29 -3.99
N GLN A 39 16.60 -17.75 -4.81
CA GLN A 39 16.94 -16.90 -5.95
C GLN A 39 17.09 -15.45 -5.52
N MET A 40 17.91 -14.71 -6.25
CA MET A 40 17.98 -13.26 -6.13
C MET A 40 16.69 -12.65 -6.67
N MET A 41 16.03 -11.83 -5.86
CA MET A 41 14.81 -11.12 -6.23
C MET A 41 15.05 -9.62 -6.08
N THR A 42 14.56 -8.84 -7.04
CA THR A 42 14.52 -7.37 -6.89
C THR A 42 13.60 -6.97 -5.74
N LEU A 43 13.82 -5.80 -5.12
CA LEU A 43 12.91 -5.28 -4.10
C LEU A 43 11.47 -5.14 -4.64
N ARG A 44 11.34 -4.77 -5.93
CA ARG A 44 10.04 -4.69 -6.63
C ARG A 44 9.35 -6.05 -6.67
N GLU A 45 10.06 -7.12 -7.03
CA GLU A 45 9.50 -8.47 -7.05
C GLU A 45 9.21 -9.00 -5.64
N GLY A 46 10.09 -8.74 -4.68
CA GLY A 46 9.90 -9.09 -3.27
C GLY A 46 8.63 -8.46 -2.71
N LEU A 47 8.38 -7.18 -3.00
CA LEU A 47 7.14 -6.48 -2.64
C LEU A 47 5.92 -7.07 -3.38
N ALA A 48 6.03 -7.29 -4.70
CA ALA A 48 4.95 -7.83 -5.53
C ALA A 48 4.44 -9.18 -5.02
N LYS A 49 5.38 -10.08 -4.68
CA LYS A 49 5.12 -11.43 -4.18
C LYS A 49 4.99 -11.51 -2.65
N SER A 50 5.12 -10.38 -1.95
CA SER A 50 5.01 -10.29 -0.49
C SER A 50 5.95 -11.25 0.27
N LYS A 51 7.22 -11.33 -0.14
CA LYS A 51 8.21 -12.23 0.46
C LYS A 51 8.71 -11.67 1.80
N ASN A 52 8.35 -12.35 2.89
CA ASN A 52 8.71 -12.00 4.27
C ASN A 52 10.23 -11.98 4.48
N THR A 53 10.98 -12.89 3.85
CA THR A 53 12.44 -12.97 3.90
C THR A 53 13.12 -11.71 3.36
N ILE A 54 12.66 -11.20 2.21
CA ILE A 54 13.18 -9.95 1.60
C ILE A 54 12.83 -8.75 2.49
N THR A 55 11.58 -8.68 2.97
CA THR A 55 11.12 -7.62 3.87
C THR A 55 11.87 -7.61 5.21
N ALA A 56 12.19 -8.79 5.75
CA ALA A 56 12.95 -8.93 6.98
C ALA A 56 14.41 -8.49 6.81
N GLN A 57 15.07 -8.87 5.72
CA GLN A 57 16.42 -8.38 5.40
C GLN A 57 16.45 -6.84 5.32
N LEU A 58 15.49 -6.24 4.60
CA LEU A 58 15.37 -4.78 4.54
C LEU A 58 15.11 -4.14 5.91
N MET A 59 14.31 -4.78 6.77
CA MET A 59 14.06 -4.26 8.12
C MET A 59 15.33 -4.26 8.97
N LEU A 60 16.12 -5.33 8.92
CA LEU A 60 17.36 -5.42 9.68
C LEU A 60 18.38 -4.38 9.22
N GLU A 61 18.42 -4.10 7.92
CA GLU A 61 19.29 -3.07 7.34
C GLU A 61 18.83 -1.65 7.67
N MET A 62 17.52 -1.36 7.54
CA MET A 62 16.97 -0.02 7.77
C MET A 62 16.83 0.32 9.27
N GLY A 63 16.64 -0.68 10.11
CA GLY A 63 16.30 -0.51 11.52
C GLY A 63 14.81 -0.25 11.77
N PRO A 64 14.21 -0.86 12.82
CA PRO A 64 12.80 -0.67 13.15
C PRO A 64 12.37 0.78 13.42
N ALA A 65 13.23 1.56 14.07
CA ALA A 65 12.97 2.97 14.38
C ALA A 65 12.78 3.80 13.09
N GLN A 66 13.60 3.56 12.07
CA GLN A 66 13.48 4.27 10.80
C GLN A 66 12.18 3.90 10.08
N VAL A 67 11.79 2.62 10.11
CA VAL A 67 10.52 2.16 9.53
C VAL A 67 9.32 2.80 10.24
N ALA A 68 9.34 2.81 11.58
CA ALA A 68 8.31 3.47 12.38
C ALA A 68 8.24 4.98 12.09
N PHE A 69 9.37 5.67 11.97
CA PHE A 69 9.44 7.08 11.60
C PHE A 69 8.71 7.39 10.29
N TYR A 70 8.93 6.60 9.24
CA TYR A 70 8.20 6.76 7.97
C TYR A 70 6.70 6.47 8.12
N ALA A 71 6.33 5.43 8.86
CA ALA A 71 4.91 5.13 9.12
C ALA A 71 4.21 6.31 9.82
N ARG A 72 4.84 6.90 10.84
CA ARG A 72 4.35 8.11 11.53
C ARG A 72 4.21 9.30 10.58
N ARG A 73 5.19 9.52 9.70
CA ARG A 73 5.14 10.61 8.71
C ARG A 73 3.94 10.49 7.78
N MET A 74 3.52 9.28 7.45
CA MET A 74 2.38 8.98 6.58
C MET A 74 1.03 8.90 7.32
N GLY A 75 0.98 9.26 8.61
CA GLY A 75 -0.29 9.40 9.35
C GLY A 75 -0.69 8.20 10.21
N ILE A 76 0.21 7.24 10.47
CA ILE A 76 -0.04 6.21 11.49
C ILE A 76 0.15 6.82 12.89
N GLU A 77 -0.88 6.82 13.74
CA GLU A 77 -0.87 7.33 15.12
C GLU A 77 -0.96 6.21 16.17
N SER A 78 -1.50 5.05 15.81
CA SER A 78 -1.52 3.82 16.60
C SER A 78 -0.13 3.41 17.12
N PRO A 79 0.03 2.88 18.35
CA PRO A 79 1.33 2.47 18.88
C PRO A 79 2.06 1.47 17.96
N LEU A 80 3.34 1.76 17.67
CA LEU A 80 4.21 0.89 16.87
C LEU A 80 5.35 0.40 17.75
N LEU A 81 5.53 -0.92 17.83
CA LEU A 81 6.69 -1.50 18.50
C LEU A 81 7.88 -1.48 17.54
N GLU A 82 8.95 -0.79 17.92
CA GLU A 82 10.16 -0.64 17.11
C GLU A 82 11.06 -1.87 17.24
N VAL A 83 10.54 -3.02 16.81
CA VAL A 83 11.24 -4.31 16.76
C VAL A 83 11.22 -4.90 15.34
N PRO A 84 12.13 -5.82 14.97
CA PRO A 84 12.20 -6.36 13.61
C PRO A 84 10.88 -6.94 13.08
N SER A 85 10.07 -7.55 13.95
CA SER A 85 8.77 -8.09 13.55
C SER A 85 7.76 -7.03 13.07
N LEU A 86 8.02 -5.74 13.27
CA LEU A 86 7.21 -4.64 12.71
C LEU A 86 7.13 -4.75 11.18
N ALA A 87 8.16 -5.29 10.53
CA ALA A 87 8.23 -5.46 9.08
C ALA A 87 7.10 -6.33 8.53
N LEU A 88 6.59 -7.24 9.36
CA LEU A 88 5.54 -8.18 9.03
C LEU A 88 4.18 -7.78 9.61
N GLY A 89 4.02 -6.53 10.06
CA GLY A 89 2.74 -6.00 10.51
C GLY A 89 2.29 -6.47 11.89
N THR A 90 3.23 -6.70 12.82
CA THR A 90 2.89 -7.13 14.20
C THR A 90 2.29 -6.04 15.10
N SER A 91 2.25 -4.78 14.64
CA SER A 91 1.60 -3.68 15.35
C SER A 91 0.22 -3.39 14.73
N ASN A 92 -0.79 -3.25 15.59
CA ASN A 92 -2.15 -2.95 15.16
C ASN A 92 -2.29 -1.50 14.70
N VAL A 93 -3.07 -1.27 13.65
CA VAL A 93 -3.45 0.05 13.14
C VAL A 93 -4.91 0.05 12.74
N THR A 94 -5.53 1.23 12.66
CA THR A 94 -6.89 1.35 12.13
C THR A 94 -6.90 1.33 10.60
N LEU A 95 -8.01 0.89 10.01
CA LEU A 95 -8.20 0.95 8.56
C LEU A 95 -8.09 2.38 8.02
N LEU A 96 -8.58 3.38 8.76
CA LEU A 96 -8.52 4.79 8.37
C LEU A 96 -7.06 5.27 8.29
N GLU A 97 -6.24 4.96 9.31
CA GLU A 97 -4.82 5.31 9.30
C GLU A 97 -4.07 4.64 8.15
N LEU A 98 -4.31 3.34 7.93
CA LEU A 98 -3.65 2.62 6.82
C LEU A 98 -4.08 3.17 5.46
N THR A 99 -5.36 3.47 5.28
CA THR A 99 -5.88 4.11 4.06
C THR A 99 -5.27 5.49 3.83
N THR A 100 -5.09 6.26 4.91
CA THR A 100 -4.42 7.57 4.88
C THR A 100 -2.93 7.45 4.52
N ALA A 101 -2.26 6.42 5.00
CA ALA A 101 -0.88 6.16 4.62
C ALA A 101 -0.74 5.84 3.13
N TYR A 102 -1.66 5.05 2.56
CA TYR A 102 -1.67 4.77 1.12
C TYR A 102 -2.05 6.01 0.29
N SER A 103 -2.96 6.85 0.76
CA SER A 103 -3.30 8.11 0.06
C SER A 103 -2.10 9.05 -0.03
N THR A 104 -1.17 9.02 0.94
CA THR A 104 0.09 9.75 0.87
C THR A 104 0.92 9.37 -0.36
N PHE A 105 0.99 8.07 -0.71
CA PHE A 105 1.66 7.64 -1.95
C PHE A 105 0.92 8.13 -3.19
N ALA A 106 -0.41 7.93 -3.22
CA ALA A 106 -1.25 8.35 -4.33
C ALA A 106 -1.15 9.87 -4.62
N ASN A 107 -0.89 10.67 -3.57
CA ASN A 107 -0.78 12.12 -3.62
C ASN A 107 0.64 12.65 -3.86
N GLY A 108 1.58 11.81 -4.29
CA GLY A 108 2.95 12.24 -4.54
C GLY A 108 3.70 12.62 -3.27
N GLY A 109 3.42 11.95 -2.15
CA GLY A 109 4.13 12.11 -0.88
C GLY A 109 3.50 13.12 0.08
N LEU A 110 2.33 13.67 -0.28
CA LEU A 110 1.62 14.63 0.55
C LEU A 110 0.52 13.94 1.37
N LEU A 111 0.66 14.05 2.69
CA LEU A 111 -0.32 13.62 3.65
C LEU A 111 -1.42 14.67 3.79
N TYR A 112 -2.65 14.27 3.53
CA TYR A 112 -3.85 15.02 3.86
C TYR A 112 -4.53 14.35 5.06
N LYS A 113 -4.95 15.15 6.04
CA LYS A 113 -5.77 14.63 7.14
C LYS A 113 -7.13 14.22 6.58
N PRO A 114 -7.68 13.05 6.96
CA PRO A 114 -9.03 12.69 6.57
C PRO A 114 -10.05 13.68 7.15
N THR A 115 -10.79 14.35 6.27
CA THR A 115 -11.87 15.28 6.64
C THR A 115 -13.21 14.67 6.24
N LEU A 116 -14.17 14.63 7.17
CA LEU A 116 -15.54 14.19 6.90
C LEU A 116 -16.50 15.37 6.66
N ILE A 117 -16.32 16.46 7.39
CA ILE A 117 -17.17 17.66 7.30
C ILE A 117 -16.36 18.73 6.58
N THR A 118 -16.78 19.11 5.36
CA THR A 118 -16.09 20.13 4.56
C THR A 118 -16.72 21.51 4.71
N ARG A 119 -18.02 21.59 5.00
CA ARG A 119 -18.74 22.86 5.18
C ARG A 119 -19.95 22.68 6.11
N ILE A 120 -20.19 23.67 6.95
CA ILE A 120 -21.41 23.79 7.78
C ILE A 120 -22.03 25.15 7.47
N GLU A 121 -23.33 25.17 7.19
CA GLU A 121 -24.10 26.38 6.94
C GLU A 121 -25.29 26.48 7.91
N ASP A 122 -25.73 27.71 8.19
CA ASP A 122 -27.01 27.94 8.86
C ASP A 122 -28.20 27.82 7.88
N LYS A 123 -29.43 27.90 8.41
CA LYS A 123 -30.66 27.83 7.61
C LYS A 123 -30.80 28.94 6.55
N ASN A 124 -30.02 30.01 6.66
CA ASN A 124 -30.03 31.14 5.73
C ASN A 124 -28.89 31.04 4.69
N GLY A 125 -28.08 29.96 4.71
CA GLY A 125 -26.94 29.75 3.82
C GLY A 125 -25.66 30.44 4.26
N ASN A 126 -25.57 30.95 5.50
CA ASN A 126 -24.34 31.54 6.00
C ASN A 126 -23.35 30.44 6.39
N THR A 127 -22.14 30.46 5.84
CA THR A 127 -21.06 29.52 6.21
C THR A 127 -20.64 29.74 7.66
N LEU A 128 -20.79 28.71 8.49
CA LEU A 128 -20.36 28.66 9.89
C LEU A 128 -18.98 28.01 10.05
N TYR A 129 -18.67 27.08 9.15
CA TYR A 129 -17.39 26.38 9.08
C TYR A 129 -17.13 25.94 7.64
N GLU A 130 -15.88 26.02 7.22
CA GLU A 130 -15.41 25.51 5.94
C GLU A 130 -13.99 24.97 6.16
N ASP A 131 -13.74 23.73 5.76
CA ASP A 131 -12.43 23.12 5.89
C ASP A 131 -11.53 23.56 4.73
N ALA A 132 -10.28 23.87 5.03
CA ALA A 132 -9.24 24.18 4.05
C ALA A 132 -8.04 23.25 4.28
N PRO A 133 -8.12 21.98 3.83
CA PRO A 133 -7.14 20.98 4.18
C PRO A 133 -5.77 21.35 3.62
N THR A 134 -4.83 21.58 4.53
CA THR A 134 -3.44 21.91 4.19
C THR A 134 -2.60 20.63 4.21
N PRO A 135 -1.93 20.27 3.10
CA PRO A 135 -1.10 19.07 3.07
C PRO A 135 0.13 19.21 3.96
N LYS A 136 0.61 18.07 4.47
CA LYS A 136 1.94 17.93 5.06
C LYS A 136 2.80 17.07 4.14
N GLU A 137 4.01 17.54 3.82
CA GLU A 137 4.97 16.72 3.08
C GLU A 137 5.50 15.59 3.98
N ALA A 138 5.19 14.36 3.60
CA ALA A 138 5.62 13.15 4.31
C ALA A 138 6.80 12.49 3.58
N LEU A 139 6.76 12.46 2.25
CA LEU A 139 7.74 11.88 1.34
C LEU A 139 8.02 12.83 0.19
N SER A 140 9.17 12.69 -0.45
CA SER A 140 9.39 13.33 -1.76
C SER A 140 8.46 12.70 -2.82
N GLU A 141 8.13 13.49 -3.84
CA GLU A 141 7.31 13.02 -4.96
C GLU A 141 7.96 11.84 -5.70
N ALA A 142 9.29 11.88 -5.86
CA ALA A 142 10.06 10.79 -6.47
C ALA A 142 9.90 9.49 -5.67
N THR A 143 10.12 9.53 -4.35
CA THR A 143 9.92 8.37 -3.47
C THR A 143 8.49 7.83 -3.54
N ALA A 144 7.50 8.73 -3.50
CA ALA A 144 6.10 8.35 -3.51
C ALA A 144 5.71 7.62 -4.79
N TYR A 145 6.06 8.13 -5.96
CA TYR A 145 5.72 7.46 -7.22
C TYR A 145 6.61 6.25 -7.53
N THR A 146 7.84 6.19 -7.00
CA THR A 146 8.62 4.94 -7.03
C THR A 146 7.91 3.85 -6.24
N MET A 147 7.35 4.17 -5.06
CA MET A 147 6.55 3.21 -4.30
C MET A 147 5.25 2.82 -5.03
N VAL A 148 4.56 3.78 -5.66
CA VAL A 148 3.38 3.49 -6.49
C VAL A 148 3.75 2.52 -7.61
N ASP A 149 4.86 2.74 -8.31
CA ASP A 149 5.30 1.83 -9.37
C ASP A 149 5.57 0.41 -8.86
N MET A 150 6.27 0.29 -7.72
CA MET A 150 6.48 -1.02 -7.11
C MET A 150 5.17 -1.68 -6.68
N LEU A 151 4.18 -0.90 -6.26
CA LEU A 151 2.84 -1.39 -5.89
C LEU A 151 1.96 -1.74 -7.10
N ARG A 152 2.24 -1.20 -8.30
CA ARG A 152 1.63 -1.68 -9.56
C ARG A 152 2.03 -3.13 -9.84
N ALA A 153 3.28 -3.50 -9.55
CA ALA A 153 3.76 -4.88 -9.73
C ALA A 153 2.92 -5.91 -8.96
N VAL A 154 2.47 -5.54 -7.74
CA VAL A 154 1.56 -6.37 -6.93
C VAL A 154 0.26 -6.69 -7.67
N ILE A 155 -0.26 -5.70 -8.41
CA ILE A 155 -1.52 -5.79 -9.16
C ILE A 155 -1.32 -6.42 -10.56
N GLN A 156 -0.14 -6.27 -11.16
CA GLN A 156 0.14 -6.78 -12.50
C GLN A 156 0.45 -8.28 -12.51
N TYR A 157 1.32 -8.73 -11.60
CA TYR A 157 1.83 -10.10 -11.56
C TYR A 157 2.08 -10.64 -10.14
N GLY A 158 1.72 -9.86 -9.11
CA GLY A 158 1.88 -10.24 -7.72
C GLY A 158 0.61 -10.73 -7.06
N THR A 159 0.59 -10.64 -5.74
CA THR A 159 -0.49 -11.16 -4.88
C THR A 159 -1.86 -10.51 -5.10
N GLY A 160 -1.91 -9.31 -5.69
CA GLY A 160 -3.15 -8.58 -5.97
C GLY A 160 -3.71 -8.80 -7.38
N GLN A 161 -3.05 -9.61 -8.22
CA GLN A 161 -3.38 -9.75 -9.65
C GLN A 161 -4.84 -10.12 -9.93
N ARG A 162 -5.49 -10.83 -9.01
CA ARG A 162 -6.89 -11.24 -9.12
C ARG A 162 -7.84 -10.07 -9.37
N ILE A 163 -7.53 -8.87 -8.88
CA ILE A 163 -8.37 -7.68 -9.09
C ILE A 163 -8.60 -7.39 -10.58
N ASN A 164 -7.56 -7.57 -11.40
CA ASN A 164 -7.64 -7.31 -12.84
C ASN A 164 -8.49 -8.34 -13.57
N GLY A 165 -8.26 -9.63 -13.31
CA GLY A 165 -8.94 -10.71 -14.00
C GLY A 165 -10.41 -10.86 -13.59
N GLN A 166 -10.71 -10.67 -12.30
CA GLN A 166 -12.04 -10.94 -11.76
C GLN A 166 -13.00 -9.74 -11.88
N TYR A 167 -12.48 -8.51 -11.80
CA TYR A 167 -13.29 -7.29 -11.82
C TYR A 167 -13.12 -6.45 -13.09
N GLY A 168 -12.32 -6.93 -14.05
CA GLY A 168 -12.15 -6.26 -15.35
C GLY A 168 -11.43 -4.92 -15.27
N LEU A 169 -10.65 -4.68 -14.20
CA LEU A 169 -10.05 -3.36 -13.93
C LEU A 169 -8.70 -3.11 -14.62
N ARG A 170 -8.28 -3.98 -15.55
CA ARG A 170 -6.96 -3.92 -16.20
C ARG A 170 -6.69 -2.62 -16.97
N LYS A 171 -7.74 -1.91 -17.39
CA LYS A 171 -7.69 -0.64 -18.12
C LYS A 171 -7.37 0.57 -17.23
N PHE A 172 -7.51 0.43 -15.92
CA PHE A 172 -7.19 1.46 -14.94
C PHE A 172 -5.74 1.33 -14.47
N ASP A 173 -5.16 2.45 -14.07
CA ASP A 173 -3.85 2.46 -13.45
C ASP A 173 -3.96 2.23 -11.95
N LEU A 174 -3.73 0.98 -11.58
CA LEU A 174 -3.95 0.47 -10.24
C LEU A 174 -2.63 0.06 -9.58
N ALA A 175 -2.46 0.50 -8.35
CA ALA A 175 -1.40 0.09 -7.45
C ALA A 175 -2.03 -0.37 -6.14
N GLY A 176 -1.47 -1.38 -5.48
CA GLY A 176 -2.10 -1.87 -4.25
C GLY A 176 -1.28 -2.91 -3.52
N LYS A 177 -1.83 -3.38 -2.39
CA LYS A 177 -1.17 -4.39 -1.57
C LYS A 177 -2.19 -5.24 -0.82
N THR A 178 -1.90 -6.53 -0.77
CA THR A 178 -2.56 -7.52 0.09
C THR A 178 -1.92 -7.53 1.47
N GLY A 179 -2.72 -7.67 2.52
CA GLY A 179 -2.26 -7.92 3.88
C GLY A 179 -2.91 -9.18 4.43
N THR A 180 -2.12 -10.00 5.08
CA THR A 180 -2.55 -11.24 5.74
C THR A 180 -1.80 -11.33 7.06
N THR A 181 -2.50 -11.35 8.20
CA THR A 181 -1.84 -11.57 9.49
C THR A 181 -1.53 -13.04 9.72
N GLN A 182 -0.58 -13.33 10.61
CA GLN A 182 -0.28 -14.69 11.05
C GLN A 182 -1.56 -15.36 11.57
N ASN A 183 -1.73 -16.65 11.26
CA ASN A 183 -2.95 -17.43 11.51
C ASN A 183 -4.19 -16.92 10.75
N SER A 184 -4.06 -15.98 9.81
CA SER A 184 -5.19 -15.53 8.99
C SER A 184 -6.36 -14.98 9.84
N ALA A 185 -6.05 -14.22 10.88
CA ALA A 185 -7.08 -13.55 11.70
C ALA A 185 -7.62 -12.29 10.99
N ASP A 186 -6.76 -11.60 10.25
CA ASP A 186 -7.04 -10.34 9.58
C ASP A 186 -6.57 -10.37 8.13
N ASN A 187 -7.50 -10.01 7.26
CA ASN A 187 -7.28 -9.90 5.84
C ASN A 187 -7.49 -8.46 5.41
N TRP A 188 -6.49 -7.89 4.75
CA TRP A 188 -6.49 -6.51 4.31
C TRP A 188 -6.28 -6.44 2.80
N PHE A 189 -6.88 -5.44 2.18
CA PHE A 189 -6.53 -5.07 0.81
C PHE A 189 -6.60 -3.56 0.64
N MET A 190 -5.52 -3.00 0.13
CA MET A 190 -5.40 -1.58 -0.21
C MET A 190 -5.28 -1.47 -1.73
N LEU A 191 -6.12 -0.65 -2.35
CA LEU A 191 -6.08 -0.33 -3.76
C LEU A 191 -6.04 1.18 -3.95
N MET A 192 -5.17 1.62 -4.86
CA MET A 192 -4.97 3.00 -5.22
C MET A 192 -5.17 3.17 -6.72
N HIS A 193 -5.89 4.22 -7.04
CA HIS A 193 -6.07 4.86 -8.34
C HIS A 193 -5.77 6.36 -8.15
N PRO A 194 -5.35 7.12 -9.18
CA PRO A 194 -5.05 8.55 -9.02
C PRO A 194 -6.19 9.40 -8.48
N ASP A 195 -7.43 8.90 -8.58
CA ASP A 195 -8.64 9.57 -8.10
C ASP A 195 -9.21 8.96 -6.81
N LEU A 196 -8.72 7.78 -6.36
CA LEU A 196 -9.28 7.07 -5.21
C LEU A 196 -8.27 6.13 -4.54
N VAL A 197 -8.17 6.20 -3.22
CA VAL A 197 -7.60 5.12 -2.40
C VAL A 197 -8.70 4.48 -1.59
N MET A 198 -8.80 3.16 -1.66
CA MET A 198 -9.73 2.37 -0.87
C MET A 198 -8.98 1.27 -0.13
N GLY A 199 -9.31 1.14 1.15
CA GLY A 199 -8.90 -0.01 1.97
C GLY A 199 -10.12 -0.82 2.39
N SER A 200 -9.93 -2.12 2.54
CA SER A 200 -10.89 -2.98 3.23
C SER A 200 -10.16 -3.91 4.21
N TRP A 201 -10.89 -4.26 5.26
CA TRP A 201 -10.50 -5.25 6.25
C TRP A 201 -11.61 -6.27 6.42
N VAL A 202 -11.23 -7.53 6.54
CA VAL A 202 -12.11 -8.64 6.88
C VAL A 202 -11.45 -9.47 7.97
N GLY A 203 -12.13 -9.60 9.10
CA GLY A 203 -11.65 -10.38 10.24
C GLY A 203 -12.75 -10.52 11.29
N PHE A 204 -12.35 -10.98 12.47
CA PHE A 204 -13.25 -11.13 13.62
C PHE A 204 -12.90 -10.09 14.69
N ASN A 205 -13.90 -9.66 15.46
CA ASN A 205 -13.67 -8.78 16.62
C ASN A 205 -12.80 -9.43 17.69
N ASP A 206 -12.77 -10.77 17.71
CA ASP A 206 -11.92 -11.56 18.61
C ASP A 206 -10.82 -12.25 17.79
N PRO A 207 -9.55 -11.85 17.94
CA PRO A 207 -8.44 -12.32 17.13
C PRO A 207 -8.06 -13.80 17.40
N ARG A 208 -8.71 -14.44 18.38
CA ARG A 208 -8.56 -15.88 18.61
C ARG A 208 -9.27 -16.72 17.56
N PHE A 209 -10.20 -16.12 16.80
CA PHE A 209 -10.83 -16.78 15.68
C PHE A 209 -10.11 -16.44 14.39
N SER A 210 -9.80 -17.47 13.61
CA SER A 210 -9.16 -17.36 12.31
C SER A 210 -9.98 -18.05 11.22
N PHE A 211 -9.71 -17.66 9.97
CA PHE A 211 -10.20 -18.41 8.83
C PHE A 211 -9.57 -19.81 8.81
N LYS A 212 -10.40 -20.85 8.67
CA LYS A 212 -9.99 -22.27 8.83
C LYS A 212 -9.02 -22.80 7.76
N SER A 213 -8.75 -22.07 6.69
CA SER A 213 -7.80 -22.49 5.64
C SER A 213 -6.98 -21.33 5.10
N ASP A 214 -5.73 -21.63 4.70
CA ASP A 214 -4.80 -20.67 4.08
C ASP A 214 -5.41 -20.00 2.83
N TRP A 215 -6.38 -20.65 2.18
CA TRP A 215 -7.08 -20.10 1.02
C TRP A 215 -8.03 -18.96 1.42
N TRP A 216 -8.90 -19.15 2.42
CA TRP A 216 -9.80 -18.10 2.92
C TRP A 216 -9.07 -17.06 3.75
N GLY A 217 -7.91 -17.44 4.27
CA GLY A 217 -7.08 -16.67 5.16
C GLY A 217 -6.13 -15.69 4.49
N GLN A 218 -6.28 -15.41 3.20
CA GLN A 218 -5.48 -14.41 2.50
C GLN A 218 -6.32 -13.18 2.13
N GLY A 219 -5.73 -11.98 2.24
CA GLY A 219 -6.36 -10.71 1.84
C GLY A 219 -6.94 -10.73 0.42
N ALA A 220 -6.28 -11.44 -0.51
CA ALA A 220 -6.71 -11.60 -1.90
C ALA A 220 -8.01 -12.41 -2.09
N HIS A 221 -8.46 -13.13 -1.06
CA HIS A 221 -9.61 -14.03 -1.10
C HIS A 221 -10.80 -13.54 -0.27
N THR A 222 -10.67 -12.40 0.42
CA THR A 222 -11.73 -11.81 1.24
C THR A 222 -11.81 -10.30 1.03
N ALA A 223 -10.89 -9.53 1.62
CA ALA A 223 -10.84 -8.08 1.57
C ALA A 223 -10.80 -7.51 0.14
N LEU A 224 -10.02 -8.15 -0.75
CA LEU A 224 -9.92 -7.77 -2.16
C LEU A 224 -11.29 -7.73 -2.86
N HIS A 225 -12.19 -8.66 -2.52
CA HIS A 225 -13.49 -8.73 -3.19
C HIS A 225 -14.39 -7.54 -2.87
N ILE A 226 -14.32 -7.01 -1.65
CA ILE A 226 -15.06 -5.81 -1.24
C ILE A 226 -14.59 -4.61 -2.06
N VAL A 227 -13.26 -4.46 -2.21
CA VAL A 227 -12.67 -3.36 -2.98
C VAL A 227 -12.99 -3.49 -4.47
N GLY A 228 -12.88 -4.70 -5.03
CA GLY A 228 -13.21 -4.95 -6.42
C GLY A 228 -14.67 -4.64 -6.74
N ASP A 229 -15.61 -5.12 -5.93
CA ASP A 229 -17.04 -4.85 -6.12
C ASP A 229 -17.35 -3.35 -6.01
N PHE A 230 -16.80 -2.66 -5.01
CA PHE A 230 -16.96 -1.21 -4.87
C PHE A 230 -16.41 -0.46 -6.08
N PHE A 231 -15.18 -0.72 -6.50
CA PHE A 231 -14.58 -0.05 -7.65
C PHE A 231 -15.38 -0.29 -8.93
N THR A 232 -15.79 -1.52 -9.21
CA THR A 232 -16.61 -1.83 -10.40
C THR A 232 -17.93 -1.06 -10.39
N ARG A 233 -18.60 -0.94 -9.24
CA ARG A 233 -19.84 -0.15 -9.12
C ARG A 233 -19.57 1.35 -9.24
N ALA A 234 -18.53 1.85 -8.58
CA ALA A 234 -18.17 3.26 -8.60
C ALA A 234 -17.77 3.74 -10.01
N ILE A 235 -17.18 2.86 -10.84
CA ILE A 235 -16.83 3.15 -12.23
C ILE A 235 -18.05 3.10 -13.16
N ALA A 236 -19.04 2.26 -12.84
CA ALA A 236 -20.25 2.12 -13.65
C ALA A 236 -21.28 3.25 -13.42
N ASP A 237 -21.07 4.05 -12.38
CA ASP A 237 -21.90 5.22 -12.06
C ASP A 237 -21.67 6.35 -13.08
N GLU A 238 -22.73 6.99 -13.58
CA GLU A 238 -22.60 8.10 -14.54
C GLU A 238 -21.97 9.35 -13.88
N ASP A 239 -22.10 9.48 -12.56
CA ASP A 239 -21.49 10.53 -11.74
C ASP A 239 -20.14 10.09 -11.13
N ALA A 240 -19.56 8.99 -11.63
CA ALA A 240 -18.28 8.45 -11.17
C ALA A 240 -17.18 9.51 -11.15
N PHE A 241 -16.49 9.60 -10.00
CA PHE A 241 -15.31 10.45 -9.86
C PHE A 241 -14.02 9.76 -10.31
N ILE A 242 -14.07 8.47 -10.64
CA ILE A 242 -12.94 7.66 -11.10
C ILE A 242 -12.85 7.78 -12.62
N VAL A 243 -11.79 8.42 -13.12
CA VAL A 243 -11.59 8.61 -14.56
C VAL A 243 -10.72 7.50 -15.13
N GLU A 244 -11.19 6.81 -16.16
CA GLU A 244 -10.48 5.67 -16.75
C GLU A 244 -9.10 6.02 -17.29
N GLU A 245 -8.91 7.23 -17.81
CA GLU A 245 -7.66 7.70 -18.38
C GLU A 245 -6.67 8.23 -17.34
N SER A 246 -7.09 8.41 -16.08
CA SER A 246 -6.22 8.93 -15.03
C SER A 246 -5.03 7.99 -14.78
N ARG A 247 -3.81 8.52 -14.80
CA ARG A 247 -2.56 7.78 -14.54
C ARG A 247 -1.74 8.45 -13.44
N PHE A 248 -1.12 7.65 -12.57
CA PHE A 248 -0.09 8.16 -11.66
C PHE A 248 1.12 8.58 -12.49
N PRO A 249 1.78 9.70 -12.11
CA PRO A 249 3.03 10.10 -12.75
C PRO A 249 4.07 8.97 -12.70
N LEU A 250 4.88 8.88 -13.76
CA LEU A 250 6.05 8.02 -13.77
C LEU A 250 7.08 8.56 -12.76
N PRO A 251 7.77 7.68 -12.00
CA PRO A 251 8.86 8.11 -11.15
C PRO A 251 9.99 8.68 -12.00
N VAL A 252 10.64 9.74 -11.51
CA VAL A 252 11.93 10.19 -12.05
C VAL A 252 12.94 9.09 -11.73
N LEU A 253 13.36 8.35 -12.75
CA LEU A 253 14.09 7.08 -12.60
C LEU A 253 15.40 7.25 -11.79
N PHE A 254 15.63 6.33 -10.85
CA PHE A 254 16.98 6.00 -10.36
C PHE A 254 17.75 5.20 -11.44
N GLY A 255 17.94 5.79 -12.64
CA GLY A 255 18.87 5.29 -13.66
C GLY A 255 18.55 3.94 -14.34
N ALA A 256 17.30 3.45 -14.34
CA ALA A 256 16.94 2.22 -15.06
C ALA A 256 16.16 2.49 -16.35
N ASN A 257 16.51 1.80 -17.44
CA ASN A 257 15.83 1.86 -18.74
C ASN A 257 14.41 1.29 -18.63
N LEU A 258 13.40 2.13 -18.90
CA LEU A 258 11.99 1.74 -19.11
C LEU A 258 11.83 0.71 -20.25
N GLU A 259 12.83 0.55 -21.11
CA GLU A 259 12.84 -0.39 -22.23
C GLU A 259 12.80 -1.87 -21.81
N SER A 260 13.07 -2.19 -20.54
CA SER A 260 13.02 -3.56 -20.02
C SER A 260 11.68 -3.93 -19.35
N ASP A 261 10.79 -2.96 -19.12
CA ASP A 261 9.44 -3.25 -18.65
C ASP A 261 8.58 -3.65 -19.87
N PRO A 262 8.02 -4.87 -19.91
CA PRO A 262 7.14 -5.28 -21.02
C PRO A 262 5.83 -4.49 -21.07
N ASN A 263 5.55 -3.64 -20.07
CA ASN A 263 4.33 -2.85 -19.98
C ASN A 263 4.61 -1.47 -19.32
N PRO A 264 5.39 -0.59 -19.96
CA PRO A 264 5.72 0.71 -19.39
C PRO A 264 4.43 1.53 -19.20
N PRO A 265 4.23 2.20 -18.06
CA PRO A 265 3.04 3.03 -17.86
C PRO A 265 3.00 4.15 -18.91
N ALA A 266 1.82 4.41 -19.48
CA ALA A 266 1.62 5.50 -20.43
C ALA A 266 1.90 6.86 -19.76
N ASP A 267 2.29 7.85 -20.57
CA ASP A 267 2.51 9.24 -20.13
C ASP A 267 1.36 9.74 -19.24
N SER A 268 1.72 10.50 -18.19
CA SER A 268 0.78 10.93 -17.15
C SER A 268 -0.39 11.72 -17.73
N VAL A 269 -1.58 11.14 -17.70
CA VAL A 269 -2.82 11.88 -17.94
C VAL A 269 -3.46 12.09 -16.56
N ARG A 270 -3.39 13.31 -16.04
CA ARG A 270 -4.23 13.71 -14.91
C ARG A 270 -5.49 14.38 -15.46
N SER A 271 -6.64 13.95 -14.96
CA SER A 271 -7.89 14.68 -15.20
C SER A 271 -7.73 16.14 -14.77
N LYS A 272 -7.99 17.09 -15.69
CA LYS A 272 -8.04 18.53 -15.38
C LYS A 272 -9.22 18.90 -14.48
N ARG A 273 -10.15 17.97 -14.21
CA ARG A 273 -11.39 18.26 -13.51
C ARG A 273 -11.27 18.21 -11.98
N ARG A 274 -10.31 17.49 -11.38
CA ARG A 274 -10.20 17.37 -9.91
C ARG A 274 -8.75 17.23 -9.42
N GLY A 275 -8.52 17.70 -8.18
CA GLY A 275 -7.23 17.72 -7.49
C GLY A 275 -6.78 16.35 -6.97
N ARG A 276 -5.80 16.37 -6.05
CA ARG A 276 -5.18 15.18 -5.41
C ARG A 276 -6.22 14.28 -4.71
N VAL A 277 -5.94 12.98 -4.51
CA VAL A 277 -6.79 12.08 -3.70
C VAL A 277 -6.97 12.66 -2.29
N ALA A 278 -8.15 12.54 -1.69
CA ALA A 278 -8.58 13.19 -0.44
C ALA A 278 -9.16 14.61 -0.57
N TRP A 279 -9.77 14.92 -1.71
CA TRP A 279 -10.68 16.05 -1.91
C TRP A 279 -12.06 15.56 -2.31
#